data_AF-A0A5D6Y4P4-F1
#
_entry.id   AF-A0A5D6Y4P4-F1
#
_cell.length_a   1.000
_cell.length_b   1.000
_cell.length_c   1.000
_cell.angle_alpha   90.00
_cell.angle_beta   90.00
_cell.angle_gamma   90.00
#
_symmetry.space_group_name_H-M   'P 1'
#
loop_
_entity.id
_entity.type
_entity.pdbx_description
1 polymer ?
#
loop_
_entity_poly.entity_id
_entity_poly.type
_entity_poly.pdbx_seq_one_letter_code
_entity_poly.pdbx_strand_id
1 'polypeptide(L)'
;MLPTPDSFAALPAPHDLGTREFVWRFWLSSLTRVGWRKRIARSVCPRITLQSPFALLSTDFAKLASSLGFQSLALEKLPFVFPQAATSGLLLQLLGNSNFPTSVRAARVKALTITQLRPLDMRFRDQQEGAASPPPDITCVMVLTEKRFLEHEIEFTVQTDLFDDQGTLWQSVMWLAVPFAPDTLLVPLSRSGFQISAALEGQASAAPLTTSVSCSTRALAEFADVALPALGARTLDKTPVLWVLGQVASILQRQDRVPELPLMCNCSFEDDAAAVPVGTSLAVETAVSAEEETVKIARFSVKSGQADVMHGLLRTVGWTFVTPEESGAQ
;
A
#
# COMPACT_ATOMS: atom_id res chain seq x y z
N MET A 1 -0.08 37.12 19.54
CA MET A 1 1.05 36.16 19.41
C MET A 1 0.98 35.61 18.01
N LEU A 2 2.00 35.91 17.20
CA LEU A 2 2.14 35.40 15.82
C LEU A 2 2.51 33.91 15.88
N PRO A 3 2.03 33.08 14.93
CA PRO A 3 2.39 31.67 14.86
C PRO A 3 3.88 31.53 14.47
N THR A 4 4.61 30.66 15.17
CA THR A 4 6.00 30.27 14.88
C THR A 4 6.06 29.40 13.62
N PRO A 5 7.12 29.49 12.78
CA PRO A 5 7.21 28.84 11.48
C PRO A 5 7.75 27.39 11.52
N ASP A 6 7.45 26.60 12.56
CA ASP A 6 8.01 25.24 12.72
C ASP A 6 6.99 24.21 13.25
N SER A 7 5.85 24.07 12.57
CA SER A 7 5.04 22.86 12.70
C SER A 7 4.54 22.41 11.34
N PHE A 8 5.41 21.74 10.58
CA PHE A 8 4.96 21.00 9.42
C PHE A 8 4.04 19.88 9.90
N ALA A 9 2.80 19.90 9.43
CA ALA A 9 1.86 18.81 9.65
C ALA A 9 2.26 17.64 8.73
N ALA A 10 3.33 16.95 9.10
CA ALA A 10 3.78 15.73 8.44
C ALA A 10 2.87 14.56 8.80
N LEU A 11 2.92 13.50 7.99
CA LEU A 11 2.32 12.23 8.40
C LEU A 11 2.91 11.78 9.74
N PRO A 12 2.10 11.18 10.62
CA PRO A 12 2.59 10.68 11.89
C PRO A 12 3.62 9.58 11.62
N ALA A 13 4.86 9.79 12.04
CA ALA A 13 5.91 8.80 11.90
C ALA A 13 5.56 7.54 12.72
N PRO A 14 6.02 6.35 12.31
CA PRO A 14 5.85 5.12 13.09
C PRO A 14 6.33 5.24 14.55
N HIS A 15 7.35 6.07 14.79
CA HIS A 15 7.96 6.29 16.10
C HIS A 15 7.35 7.43 16.91
N ASP A 16 6.40 8.18 16.36
CA ASP A 16 5.71 9.25 17.08
C ASP A 16 4.96 8.69 18.29
N LEU A 17 4.89 9.45 19.38
CA LEU A 17 4.25 9.01 20.63
C LEU A 17 2.81 8.52 20.38
N GLY A 18 2.05 9.23 19.55
CA GLY A 18 0.71 8.80 19.14
C GLY A 18 0.74 7.45 18.43
N THR A 19 1.57 7.30 17.41
CA THR A 19 1.69 6.04 16.65
C THR A 19 2.16 4.89 17.55
N ARG A 20 3.12 5.12 18.46
CA ARG A 20 3.58 4.13 19.44
C ARG A 20 2.47 3.74 20.41
N GLU A 21 1.66 4.69 20.86
CA GLU A 21 0.48 4.40 21.67
C GLU A 21 -0.52 3.54 20.89
N PHE A 22 -0.76 3.84 19.61
CA PHE A 22 -1.62 3.03 18.76
C PHE A 22 -1.04 1.63 18.50
N VAL A 23 0.26 1.50 18.28
CA VAL A 23 0.97 0.21 18.19
C VAL A 23 0.81 -0.58 19.50
N TRP A 24 0.91 0.09 20.65
CA TRP A 24 0.71 -0.55 21.94
C TRP A 24 -0.75 -0.97 22.18
N ARG A 25 -1.73 -0.11 21.83
CA ARG A 25 -3.16 -0.43 21.86
C ARG A 25 -3.49 -1.57 20.90
N PHE A 26 -2.84 -1.62 19.73
CA PHE A 26 -2.91 -2.72 18.78
C PHE A 26 -2.37 -4.01 19.41
N TRP A 27 -1.23 -3.95 20.08
CA TRP A 27 -0.64 -5.08 20.81
C TRP A 27 -1.60 -5.59 21.89
N LEU A 28 -2.16 -4.68 22.69
CA LEU A 28 -3.16 -4.98 23.72
C LEU A 28 -4.50 -5.48 23.16
N SER A 29 -4.85 -5.16 21.91
CA SER A 29 -6.15 -5.54 21.33
C SER A 29 -6.42 -7.04 21.42
N SER A 30 -5.37 -7.86 21.39
CA SER A 30 -5.47 -9.31 21.56
C SER A 30 -5.91 -9.74 22.97
N LEU A 31 -5.56 -8.95 23.99
CA LEU A 31 -5.89 -9.19 25.40
C LEU A 31 -7.23 -8.55 25.78
N THR A 32 -7.56 -7.40 25.21
CA THR A 32 -8.80 -6.66 25.53
C THR A 32 -9.99 -7.10 24.70
N ARG A 33 -9.77 -7.76 23.55
CA ARG A 33 -10.82 -8.27 22.65
C ARG A 33 -10.95 -9.79 22.72
N VAL A 34 -10.79 -10.38 23.90
CA VAL A 34 -11.14 -11.79 24.14
C VAL A 34 -12.62 -12.01 23.79
N GLY A 35 -12.92 -13.07 23.03
CA GLY A 35 -14.28 -13.36 22.56
C GLY A 35 -14.75 -12.53 21.36
N TRP A 36 -13.84 -11.82 20.67
CA TRP A 36 -14.18 -11.01 19.49
C TRP A 36 -14.95 -11.77 18.41
N ARG A 37 -14.74 -13.09 18.28
CA ARG A 37 -15.44 -13.95 17.30
C ARG A 37 -16.97 -13.83 17.40
N LYS A 38 -17.53 -13.69 18.61
CA LYS A 38 -18.99 -13.50 18.78
C LYS A 38 -19.41 -12.06 18.49
N ARG A 39 -18.57 -11.08 18.85
CA ARG A 39 -18.87 -9.65 18.69
C ARG A 39 -18.81 -9.23 17.22
N ILE A 40 -17.84 -9.73 16.47
CA ILE A 40 -17.70 -9.40 15.07
C ILE A 40 -18.90 -9.87 14.26
N ALA A 41 -19.52 -11.01 14.57
CA ALA A 41 -20.71 -11.43 13.82
C ALA A 41 -21.86 -10.41 13.89
N ARG A 42 -21.93 -9.62 14.97
CA ARG A 42 -23.04 -8.68 15.25
C ARG A 42 -22.70 -7.22 15.00
N SER A 43 -21.41 -6.88 14.91
CA SER A 43 -20.99 -5.49 14.72
C SER A 43 -21.12 -5.06 13.25
N VAL A 44 -21.59 -3.84 13.01
CA VAL A 44 -21.48 -3.23 11.68
C VAL A 44 -20.03 -2.91 11.34
N CYS A 45 -19.74 -2.65 10.06
CA CYS A 45 -18.45 -2.06 9.69
C CYS A 45 -18.34 -0.67 10.30
N PRO A 46 -17.30 -0.36 11.09
CA PRO A 46 -17.13 0.99 11.60
C PRO A 46 -16.71 1.90 10.46
N ARG A 47 -17.60 2.82 10.08
CA ARG A 47 -17.34 3.84 9.06
C ARG A 47 -16.61 5.00 9.72
N ILE A 48 -15.29 4.91 9.77
CA ILE A 48 -14.43 6.01 10.22
C ILE A 48 -13.65 6.54 9.03
N THR A 49 -13.53 7.86 8.98
CA THR A 49 -12.69 8.60 8.05
C THR A 49 -11.61 9.31 8.84
N LEU A 50 -10.37 9.18 8.41
CA LEU A 50 -9.26 10.00 8.87
C LEU A 50 -8.82 10.88 7.72
N GLN A 51 -8.62 12.16 8.02
CA GLN A 51 -8.06 13.12 7.09
C GLN A 51 -6.79 13.68 7.72
N SER A 52 -5.70 13.67 6.95
CA SER A 52 -4.42 14.21 7.35
C SER A 52 -3.76 14.89 6.17
N PRO A 53 -3.00 15.98 6.36
CA PRO A 53 -2.05 16.40 5.35
C PRO A 53 -1.07 15.26 5.05
N PHE A 54 -0.70 15.12 3.78
CA PHE A 54 0.29 14.16 3.31
C PHE A 54 1.59 14.91 3.02
N ALA A 55 2.48 14.92 4.00
CA ALA A 55 3.85 15.38 3.82
C ALA A 55 4.81 14.30 4.35
N LEU A 56 5.78 13.94 3.52
CA LEU A 56 6.88 13.04 3.87
C LEU A 56 8.13 13.87 4.09
N LEU A 57 8.88 13.61 5.16
CA LEU A 57 10.20 14.23 5.37
C LEU A 57 11.22 13.68 4.37
N SER A 58 12.23 14.48 4.04
CA SER A 58 13.28 14.11 3.07
C SER A 58 14.09 12.91 3.55
N THR A 59 14.27 12.81 4.86
CA THR A 59 14.90 11.68 5.54
C THR A 59 14.08 10.41 5.40
N ASP A 60 12.76 10.49 5.53
CA ASP A 60 11.87 9.34 5.46
C ASP A 60 11.77 8.84 4.03
N PHE A 61 11.72 9.77 3.07
CA PHE A 61 11.80 9.44 1.66
C PHE A 61 13.11 8.71 1.31
N ALA A 62 14.26 9.22 1.78
CA ALA A 62 15.56 8.59 1.54
C ALA A 62 15.67 7.19 2.16
N LYS A 63 15.17 7.01 3.39
CA LYS A 63 15.11 5.69 4.05
C LYS A 63 14.24 4.70 3.29
N LEU A 64 13.04 5.12 2.89
CA LEU A 64 12.11 4.28 2.15
C LEU A 64 12.68 3.87 0.79
N ALA A 65 13.30 4.80 0.08
CA ALA A 65 13.90 4.52 -1.21
C ALA A 65 15.14 3.63 -1.14
N SER A 66 16.02 3.86 -0.15
CA SER A 66 17.16 2.99 0.15
C SER A 66 16.68 1.57 0.47
N SER A 67 15.71 1.44 1.38
CA SER A 67 15.14 0.15 1.79
C SER A 67 14.52 -0.63 0.63
N LEU A 68 13.82 0.07 -0.28
CA LEU A 68 13.16 -0.54 -1.44
C LEU A 68 14.06 -0.67 -2.67
N GLY A 69 15.33 -0.26 -2.57
CA GLY A 69 16.35 -0.47 -3.61
C GLY A 69 16.23 0.46 -4.82
N PHE A 70 15.68 1.67 -4.66
CA PHE A 70 15.64 2.67 -5.73
C PHE A 70 16.99 3.42 -5.78
N GLN A 71 17.71 3.32 -6.91
CA GLN A 71 19.07 3.86 -7.07
C GLN A 71 19.11 5.33 -7.51
N SER A 72 18.17 5.78 -8.34
CA SER A 72 18.03 7.17 -8.77
C SER A 72 16.57 7.61 -8.62
N LEU A 73 16.28 8.35 -7.56
CA LEU A 73 14.97 8.95 -7.37
C LEU A 73 14.97 10.27 -8.13
N ALA A 74 14.53 10.25 -9.37
CA ALA A 74 13.93 11.48 -9.88
C ALA A 74 12.71 11.72 -8.99
N LEU A 75 12.75 12.77 -8.15
CA LEU A 75 11.63 13.15 -7.27
C LEU A 75 10.31 13.32 -8.05
N GLU A 76 10.40 13.50 -9.37
CA GLU A 76 9.31 13.59 -10.34
C GLU A 76 8.65 12.23 -10.68
N LYS A 77 9.33 11.11 -10.44
CA LYS A 77 8.84 9.74 -10.68
C LYS A 77 8.82 8.97 -9.37
N LEU A 78 7.98 9.42 -8.43
CA LEU A 78 7.72 8.67 -7.20
C LEU A 78 7.21 7.27 -7.57
N PRO A 79 7.79 6.19 -7.03
CA PRO A 79 7.23 4.86 -7.24
C PRO A 79 5.85 4.79 -6.57
N PHE A 80 4.83 4.43 -7.35
CA PHE A 80 3.41 4.40 -6.98
C PHE A 80 3.09 3.66 -5.66
N VAL A 81 4.00 2.82 -5.16
CA VAL A 81 3.85 2.07 -3.89
C VAL A 81 4.17 2.92 -2.66
N PHE A 82 4.97 3.98 -2.78
CA PHE A 82 5.44 4.78 -1.63
C PHE A 82 4.32 5.37 -0.77
N PRO A 83 3.28 5.99 -1.34
CA PRO A 83 2.17 6.49 -0.55
C PRO A 83 1.51 5.43 0.32
N GLN A 84 1.40 4.19 -0.17
CA GLN A 84 0.83 3.09 0.60
C GLN A 84 1.70 2.71 1.81
N ALA A 85 3.02 2.73 1.66
CA ALA A 85 3.95 2.48 2.75
C ALA A 85 3.92 3.63 3.77
N ALA A 86 3.99 4.88 3.29
CA ALA A 86 3.98 6.10 4.09
C ALA A 86 2.71 6.25 4.94
N THR A 87 1.54 5.94 4.37
CA THR A 87 0.25 6.08 5.07
C THR A 87 -0.04 4.94 6.04
N SER A 88 0.83 3.94 6.16
CA SER A 88 0.59 2.79 7.04
C SER A 88 0.40 3.20 8.52
N GLY A 89 1.08 4.26 8.99
CA GLY A 89 0.84 4.82 10.33
C GLY A 89 -0.63 5.26 10.54
N LEU A 90 -1.21 5.93 9.54
CA LEU A 90 -2.62 6.33 9.56
C LEU A 90 -3.57 5.13 9.60
N LEU A 91 -3.22 4.01 8.96
CA LEU A 91 -4.00 2.79 9.02
C LEU A 91 -4.12 2.26 10.46
N LEU A 92 -3.06 2.35 11.27
CA LEU A 92 -3.17 1.98 12.69
C LEU A 92 -4.08 2.93 13.46
N GLN A 93 -4.00 4.22 13.19
CA GLN A 93 -4.87 5.20 13.83
C GLN A 93 -6.33 4.92 13.45
N LEU A 94 -6.59 4.58 12.18
CA LEU A 94 -7.92 4.22 11.69
C LEU A 94 -8.46 2.99 12.43
N LEU A 95 -7.68 1.92 12.49
CA LEU A 95 -8.07 0.67 13.16
C LEU A 95 -8.18 0.83 14.69
N GLY A 96 -7.30 1.65 15.28
CA GLY A 96 -7.30 1.96 16.70
C GLY A 96 -8.51 2.78 17.12
N ASN A 97 -8.90 3.78 16.33
CA ASN A 97 -10.03 4.67 16.63
C ASN A 97 -11.39 4.09 16.18
N SER A 98 -11.41 3.10 15.29
CA SER A 98 -12.65 2.55 14.70
C SER A 98 -13.43 1.58 15.57
N ASN A 99 -13.12 1.44 16.87
CA ASN A 99 -13.71 0.38 17.70
C ASN A 99 -13.67 -1.00 17.01
N PHE A 100 -12.61 -1.23 16.23
CA PHE A 100 -12.53 -2.36 15.30
C PHE A 100 -12.90 -3.68 15.98
N PRO A 101 -13.71 -4.56 15.37
CA PRO A 101 -14.36 -5.62 16.13
C PRO A 101 -13.46 -6.82 16.43
N THR A 102 -12.24 -6.89 15.89
CA THR A 102 -11.31 -8.03 16.04
C THR A 102 -9.99 -7.65 16.67
N SER A 103 -9.22 -8.66 17.06
CA SER A 103 -7.78 -8.49 17.31
C SER A 103 -7.09 -8.19 15.98
N VAL A 104 -6.39 -7.05 15.91
CA VAL A 104 -5.70 -6.66 14.68
C VAL A 104 -4.46 -7.51 14.42
N ARG A 105 -3.98 -8.27 15.43
CA ARG A 105 -2.97 -9.34 15.24
C ARG A 105 -3.46 -10.50 14.38
N ALA A 106 -4.78 -10.68 14.26
CA ALA A 106 -5.35 -11.69 13.39
C ALA A 106 -5.60 -11.13 11.98
N ALA A 107 -5.44 -9.82 11.75
CA ALA A 107 -5.63 -9.22 10.45
C ALA A 107 -4.38 -9.39 9.59
N ARG A 108 -4.55 -9.78 8.34
CA ARG A 108 -3.51 -9.83 7.31
C ARG A 108 -3.90 -8.96 6.13
N VAL A 109 -2.92 -8.47 5.39
CA VAL A 109 -3.18 -7.83 4.09
C VAL A 109 -3.40 -8.95 3.08
N LYS A 110 -4.58 -9.01 2.48
CA LYS A 110 -4.98 -10.03 1.50
C LYS A 110 -4.73 -9.56 0.07
N ALA A 111 -5.07 -8.31 -0.21
CA ALA A 111 -4.87 -7.72 -1.52
C ALA A 111 -4.71 -6.21 -1.42
N LEU A 112 -4.16 -5.62 -2.47
CA LEU A 112 -3.98 -4.20 -2.60
C LEU A 112 -4.16 -3.81 -4.07
N THR A 113 -4.92 -2.76 -4.29
CA THR A 113 -5.01 -2.08 -5.58
C THR A 113 -4.51 -0.67 -5.39
N ILE A 114 -3.61 -0.23 -6.26
CA ILE A 114 -3.12 1.14 -6.31
C ILE A 114 -3.43 1.69 -7.69
N THR A 115 -3.98 2.89 -7.76
CA THR A 115 -4.18 3.65 -8.99
C THR A 115 -3.46 4.97 -8.84
N GLN A 116 -2.53 5.26 -9.74
CA GLN A 116 -1.87 6.56 -9.81
C GLN A 116 -2.32 7.27 -11.08
N LEU A 117 -2.94 8.43 -10.92
CA LEU A 117 -3.52 9.20 -12.00
C LEU A 117 -2.57 10.25 -12.54
N ARG A 118 -1.83 10.89 -11.63
CA ARG A 118 -0.88 11.96 -11.94
C ARG A 118 0.46 11.72 -11.23
N PRO A 119 1.56 12.32 -11.72
CA PRO A 119 2.82 12.35 -10.98
C PRO A 119 2.61 12.95 -9.58
N LEU A 120 3.25 12.35 -8.58
CA LEU A 120 3.26 12.89 -7.22
C LEU A 120 4.49 13.77 -7.07
N ASP A 121 4.30 15.08 -7.06
CA ASP A 121 5.37 16.02 -6.74
C ASP A 121 5.58 16.06 -5.22
N MET A 122 6.63 15.40 -4.76
CA MET A 122 7.02 15.34 -3.35
C MET A 122 8.23 16.24 -3.06
N ARG A 123 8.53 17.23 -3.92
CA ARG A 123 9.57 18.22 -3.65
C ARG A 123 9.26 18.99 -2.37
N PHE A 124 10.30 19.30 -1.61
CA PHE A 124 10.18 20.03 -0.35
C PHE A 124 10.01 21.52 -0.62
N ARG A 125 9.04 22.16 0.07
CA ARG A 125 8.88 23.62 0.04
C ARG A 125 10.16 24.35 0.44
N ASP A 126 10.91 23.79 1.38
CA ASP A 126 12.12 24.40 1.94
C ASP A 126 13.35 24.32 1.00
N GLN A 127 13.27 23.56 -0.10
CA GLN A 127 14.38 23.41 -1.05
C GLN A 127 14.37 24.44 -2.20
N GLN A 128 13.48 25.44 -2.18
CA GLN A 128 13.30 26.35 -3.31
C GLN A 128 13.42 27.83 -2.93
N GLU A 129 14.66 28.31 -2.82
CA GLU A 129 14.98 29.66 -3.34
C GLU A 129 15.04 29.56 -4.87
N GLY A 130 13.94 29.86 -5.58
CA GLY A 130 13.97 30.12 -7.03
C GLY A 130 13.12 29.25 -7.98
N ALA A 131 12.16 28.45 -7.51
CA ALA A 131 11.23 27.76 -8.42
C ALA A 131 9.93 28.55 -8.66
N ALA A 132 9.35 28.37 -9.86
CA ALA A 132 8.22 29.16 -10.35
C ALA A 132 6.85 28.82 -9.71
N SER A 133 6.72 27.70 -9.00
CA SER A 133 5.50 27.36 -8.24
C SER A 133 5.82 26.48 -7.03
N PRO A 134 5.16 26.70 -5.88
CA PRO A 134 5.32 25.84 -4.70
C PRO A 134 4.69 24.46 -4.95
N PRO A 135 5.20 23.39 -4.33
CA PRO A 135 4.59 22.07 -4.41
C PRO A 135 3.15 22.10 -3.83
N PRO A 136 2.23 21.33 -4.42
CA PRO A 136 0.82 21.32 -4.02
C PRO A 136 0.66 20.75 -2.61
N ASP A 137 -0.31 21.28 -1.86
CA ASP A 137 -0.68 20.73 -0.56
C ASP A 137 -1.51 19.44 -0.78
N ILE A 138 -0.88 18.29 -0.57
CA ILE A 138 -1.54 17.00 -0.75
C ILE A 138 -2.29 16.64 0.54
N THR A 139 -3.57 16.31 0.39
CA THR A 139 -4.40 15.78 1.48
C THR A 139 -4.55 14.28 1.33
N CYS A 140 -4.39 13.54 2.43
CA CYS A 140 -4.68 12.12 2.55
C CYS A 140 -6.01 11.92 3.27
N VAL A 141 -6.90 11.14 2.66
CA VAL A 141 -8.13 10.64 3.29
C VAL A 141 -8.09 9.13 3.32
N MET A 142 -8.28 8.54 4.50
CA MET A 142 -8.33 7.09 4.69
C MET A 142 -9.64 6.68 5.34
N VAL A 143 -10.34 5.73 4.73
CA VAL A 143 -11.69 5.31 5.13
C VAL A 143 -11.78 3.80 5.25
N LEU A 144 -12.32 3.31 6.36
CA LEU A 144 -12.76 1.92 6.51
C LEU A 144 -14.20 1.80 6.00
N THR A 145 -14.40 1.19 4.84
CA THR A 145 -15.65 1.30 4.08
C THR A 145 -16.53 0.06 4.20
N GLU A 146 -15.93 -1.12 4.08
CA GLU A 146 -16.68 -2.37 3.93
C GLU A 146 -16.24 -3.47 4.90
N LYS A 147 -17.18 -4.38 5.18
CA LYS A 147 -16.97 -5.60 5.92
C LYS A 147 -17.78 -6.71 5.26
N ARG A 148 -17.13 -7.81 4.86
CA ARG A 148 -17.73 -8.93 4.14
C ARG A 148 -17.39 -10.24 4.84
N PHE A 149 -18.38 -11.11 5.02
CA PHE A 149 -18.16 -12.46 5.54
C PHE A 149 -17.86 -13.40 4.37
N LEU A 150 -16.70 -14.04 4.40
CA LEU A 150 -16.28 -15.09 3.48
C LEU A 150 -16.31 -16.44 4.21
N GLU A 151 -16.05 -17.53 3.49
CA GLU A 151 -16.19 -18.89 4.01
C GLU A 151 -15.29 -19.18 5.23
N HIS A 152 -14.07 -18.66 5.20
CA HIS A 152 -13.05 -18.91 6.23
C HIS A 152 -12.48 -17.64 6.87
N GLU A 153 -12.99 -16.47 6.49
CA GLU A 153 -12.48 -15.19 6.95
C GLU A 153 -13.52 -14.06 6.85
N ILE A 154 -13.21 -12.94 7.50
CA ILE A 154 -13.93 -11.69 7.31
C ILE A 154 -12.99 -10.70 6.65
N GLU A 155 -13.44 -10.14 5.53
CA GLU A 155 -12.72 -9.16 4.75
C GLU A 155 -13.18 -7.75 5.11
N PHE A 156 -12.24 -6.84 5.27
CA PHE A 156 -12.45 -5.42 5.49
C PHE A 156 -11.76 -4.62 4.39
N THR A 157 -12.39 -3.55 3.94
CA THR A 157 -11.83 -2.70 2.89
C THR A 157 -11.44 -1.35 3.45
N VAL A 158 -10.18 -0.97 3.25
CA VAL A 158 -9.66 0.37 3.55
C VAL A 158 -9.32 1.06 2.26
N GLN A 159 -9.96 2.19 2.00
CA GLN A 159 -9.65 3.06 0.89
C GLN A 159 -8.77 4.21 1.36
N THR A 160 -7.74 4.55 0.59
CA THR A 160 -6.85 5.69 0.86
C THR A 160 -6.75 6.54 -0.40
N ASP A 161 -7.12 7.81 -0.30
CA ASP A 161 -7.09 8.75 -1.43
C ASP A 161 -6.12 9.89 -1.11
N LEU A 162 -5.25 10.20 -2.07
CA LEU A 162 -4.45 11.41 -2.07
C LEU A 162 -4.99 12.38 -3.13
N PHE A 163 -5.25 13.61 -2.75
CA PHE A 163 -5.73 14.65 -3.65
C PHE A 163 -5.11 16.00 -3.31
N ASP A 164 -4.97 16.83 -4.34
CA ASP A 164 -4.60 18.24 -4.25
C ASP A 164 -5.82 19.10 -4.63
N ASP A 165 -5.57 20.39 -4.90
CA ASP A 165 -6.56 21.35 -5.38
C ASP A 165 -7.11 21.03 -6.78
N GLN A 166 -6.39 20.25 -7.60
CA GLN A 166 -6.81 19.80 -8.93
C GLN A 166 -7.56 18.46 -8.91
N GLY A 167 -7.58 17.76 -7.77
CA GLY A 167 -8.33 16.53 -7.57
C GLY A 167 -7.45 15.33 -7.22
N THR A 168 -7.94 14.13 -7.49
CA THR A 168 -7.26 12.89 -7.09
C THR A 168 -5.94 12.69 -7.86
N LEU A 169 -4.87 12.44 -7.10
CA LEU A 169 -3.54 12.14 -7.62
C LEU A 169 -3.29 10.63 -7.61
N TRP A 170 -3.69 10.00 -6.51
CA TRP A 170 -3.39 8.62 -6.19
C TRP A 170 -4.49 8.04 -5.31
N GLN A 171 -4.80 6.78 -5.52
CA GLN A 171 -5.81 6.06 -4.76
C GLN A 171 -5.32 4.64 -4.47
N SER A 172 -5.61 4.12 -3.29
CA SER A 172 -5.50 2.70 -3.01
C SER A 172 -6.73 2.13 -2.35
N VAL A 173 -6.91 0.83 -2.58
CA VAL A 173 -7.88 0.00 -1.89
C VAL A 173 -7.12 -1.20 -1.33
N MET A 174 -7.10 -1.32 -0.02
CA MET A 174 -6.47 -2.40 0.72
C MET A 174 -7.54 -3.32 1.30
N TRP A 175 -7.42 -4.62 1.04
CA TRP A 175 -8.26 -5.64 1.65
C TRP A 175 -7.53 -6.29 2.82
N LEU A 176 -8.09 -6.14 4.00
CA LEU A 176 -7.63 -6.78 5.22
C LEU A 176 -8.50 -8.00 5.50
N ALA A 177 -7.89 -9.15 5.72
CA ALA A 177 -8.60 -10.38 6.05
C ALA A 177 -8.34 -10.79 7.50
N VAL A 178 -9.36 -11.28 8.19
CA VAL A 178 -9.24 -11.84 9.54
C VAL A 178 -9.81 -13.26 9.54
N PRO A 179 -9.03 -14.29 9.93
CA PRO A 179 -9.50 -15.67 9.98
C PRO A 179 -10.74 -15.83 10.85
N PHE A 180 -11.81 -16.36 10.27
CA PHE A 180 -13.12 -16.48 10.90
C PHE A 180 -13.92 -17.59 10.22
N ALA A 181 -14.12 -18.69 10.94
CA ALA A 181 -15.04 -19.75 10.54
C ALA A 181 -16.31 -19.62 11.40
N PRO A 182 -17.48 -19.29 10.82
CA PRO A 182 -18.73 -19.24 11.56
C PRO A 182 -19.31 -20.64 11.79
N ASP A 183 -19.63 -20.96 13.05
CA ASP A 183 -20.32 -22.22 13.40
C ASP A 183 -21.78 -22.25 12.91
N THR A 184 -22.41 -21.07 12.77
CA THR A 184 -23.77 -20.87 12.27
C THR A 184 -23.81 -19.55 11.48
N LEU A 185 -24.07 -19.64 10.18
CA LEU A 185 -24.17 -18.48 9.30
C LEU A 185 -25.57 -17.86 9.41
N LEU A 186 -25.68 -16.71 10.08
CA LEU A 186 -26.89 -15.87 10.03
C LEU A 186 -26.85 -14.84 8.88
N VAL A 187 -25.74 -14.77 8.15
CA VAL A 187 -25.48 -13.81 7.07
C VAL A 187 -25.00 -14.59 5.85
N PRO A 188 -25.49 -14.29 4.62
CA PRO A 188 -25.02 -14.96 3.42
C PRO A 188 -23.52 -14.76 3.22
N LEU A 189 -22.84 -15.82 2.79
CA LEU A 189 -21.44 -15.73 2.38
C LEU A 189 -21.33 -14.87 1.13
N SER A 190 -20.42 -13.90 1.18
CA SER A 190 -20.06 -13.05 0.05
C SER A 190 -18.88 -13.63 -0.70
N ARG A 191 -18.62 -13.10 -1.90
CA ARG A 191 -17.35 -13.28 -2.61
C ARG A 191 -16.37 -12.18 -2.23
N SER A 192 -15.07 -12.48 -2.34
CA SER A 192 -13.98 -11.50 -2.23
C SER A 192 -14.27 -10.26 -3.07
N GLY A 193 -14.08 -9.07 -2.51
CA GLY A 193 -14.18 -7.81 -3.26
C GLY A 193 -13.02 -7.59 -4.23
N PHE A 194 -11.91 -8.30 -4.04
CA PHE A 194 -10.75 -8.26 -4.91
C PHE A 194 -10.79 -9.38 -5.96
N GLN A 195 -10.54 -9.03 -7.23
CA GLN A 195 -10.34 -9.94 -8.34
C GLN A 195 -9.29 -9.38 -9.31
N ILE A 196 -8.39 -10.24 -9.78
CA ILE A 196 -7.53 -9.95 -10.92
C ILE A 196 -8.16 -10.61 -12.15
N SER A 197 -8.28 -9.87 -13.25
CA SER A 197 -8.83 -10.41 -14.49
C SER A 197 -7.84 -11.39 -15.12
N ALA A 198 -8.21 -12.67 -15.19
CA ALA A 198 -7.41 -13.72 -15.84
C ALA A 198 -7.13 -13.41 -17.32
N ALA A 199 -8.05 -12.70 -18.00
CA ALA A 199 -7.85 -12.26 -19.37
C ALA A 199 -6.69 -11.23 -19.49
N LEU A 200 -6.57 -10.32 -18.51
CA LEU A 200 -5.46 -9.35 -18.47
C LEU A 200 -4.14 -10.03 -18.10
N GLU A 201 -4.17 -11.01 -17.20
CA GLU A 201 -2.96 -11.78 -16.88
C GLU A 201 -2.42 -12.57 -18.07
N GLY A 202 -3.32 -13.10 -18.92
CA GLY A 202 -2.95 -13.85 -20.12
C GLY A 202 -2.33 -13.01 -21.24
N GLN A 203 -2.47 -11.68 -21.20
CA GLN A 203 -1.88 -10.76 -22.19
C GLN A 203 -0.38 -10.54 -21.97
N ALA A 204 0.13 -10.73 -20.75
CA ALA A 204 1.56 -10.65 -20.45
C ALA A 204 2.29 -11.93 -20.88
N SER A 205 2.50 -12.07 -22.19
CA SER A 205 3.01 -13.29 -22.84
C SER A 205 4.52 -13.29 -23.12
N ALA A 206 5.22 -12.17 -22.88
CA ALA A 206 6.67 -12.10 -23.09
C ALA A 206 7.44 -13.04 -22.15
N ALA A 207 8.63 -13.46 -22.57
CA ALA A 207 9.49 -14.31 -21.77
C ALA A 207 9.78 -13.67 -20.39
N PRO A 208 9.55 -14.40 -19.28
CA PRO A 208 9.69 -13.83 -17.96
C PRO A 208 11.16 -13.56 -17.64
N LEU A 209 11.44 -12.42 -17.00
CA LEU A 209 12.72 -12.15 -16.35
C LEU A 209 12.62 -12.48 -14.87
N THR A 210 13.59 -13.26 -14.39
CA THR A 210 13.68 -13.64 -12.98
C THR A 210 14.81 -12.86 -12.31
N THR A 211 14.51 -12.22 -11.18
CA THR A 211 15.47 -11.50 -10.34
C THR A 211 15.34 -11.99 -8.91
N SER A 212 16.45 -12.14 -8.20
CA SER A 212 16.44 -12.55 -6.80
C SER A 212 16.61 -11.36 -5.87
N VAL A 213 15.81 -11.27 -4.81
CA VAL A 213 15.91 -10.24 -3.77
C VAL A 213 15.85 -10.86 -2.38
N SER A 214 16.46 -10.22 -1.40
CA SER A 214 16.33 -10.62 0.00
C SER A 214 16.19 -9.39 0.88
N CYS A 215 15.31 -9.47 1.87
CA CYS A 215 15.14 -8.40 2.84
C CYS A 215 16.25 -8.52 3.89
N SER A 216 17.20 -7.59 3.91
CA SER A 216 18.21 -7.55 4.97
C SER A 216 17.63 -6.96 6.26
N THR A 217 18.26 -7.24 7.39
CA THR A 217 17.89 -6.62 8.68
C THR A 217 17.99 -5.09 8.63
N ARG A 218 18.97 -4.57 7.90
CA ARG A 218 19.12 -3.13 7.65
C ARG A 218 17.95 -2.58 6.82
N ALA A 219 17.60 -3.22 5.71
CA ALA A 219 16.50 -2.79 4.87
C ALA A 219 15.17 -2.82 5.64
N LEU A 220 14.96 -3.84 6.48
CA LEU A 220 13.80 -3.92 7.36
C LEU A 220 13.77 -2.77 8.38
N ALA A 221 14.91 -2.45 9.01
CA ALA A 221 14.99 -1.34 9.96
C ALA A 221 14.70 0.02 9.30
N GLU A 222 15.31 0.28 8.15
CA GLU A 222 15.04 1.50 7.35
C GLU A 222 13.57 1.58 6.90
N PHE A 223 12.96 0.44 6.57
CA PHE A 223 11.53 0.39 6.25
C PHE A 223 10.66 0.68 7.48
N ALA A 224 10.97 0.06 8.61
CA ALA A 224 10.20 0.17 9.85
C ALA A 224 10.22 1.58 10.46
N ASP A 225 11.21 2.39 10.10
CA ASP A 225 11.29 3.81 10.47
C ASP A 225 10.22 4.68 9.80
N VAL A 226 9.70 4.26 8.65
CA VAL A 226 8.80 5.06 7.81
C VAL A 226 7.43 4.40 7.63
N ALA A 227 7.42 3.07 7.56
CA ALA A 227 6.24 2.27 7.31
C ALA A 227 6.10 1.16 8.35
N LEU A 228 4.87 0.69 8.56
CA LEU A 228 4.62 -0.41 9.47
C LEU A 228 5.05 -1.74 8.83
N PRO A 229 6.00 -2.45 9.43
CA PRO A 229 6.51 -3.70 8.87
C PRO A 229 5.51 -4.86 9.00
N ALA A 230 4.52 -4.76 9.90
CA ALA A 230 3.64 -5.87 10.22
C ALA A 230 2.23 -5.44 10.63
N LEU A 231 1.27 -5.58 9.72
CA LEU A 231 -0.12 -5.83 10.09
C LEU A 231 -0.27 -7.33 10.32
N GLY A 232 -0.53 -7.75 11.56
CA GLY A 232 -0.80 -9.16 11.88
C GLY A 232 0.41 -10.04 12.20
N ALA A 233 1.65 -9.62 11.94
CA ALA A 233 2.80 -10.45 12.30
C ALA A 233 2.98 -10.46 13.83
N ARG A 234 3.09 -11.67 14.40
CA ARG A 234 3.38 -11.87 15.83
C ARG A 234 4.82 -11.52 16.20
N THR A 235 5.69 -11.43 15.20
CA THR A 235 7.15 -11.28 15.31
C THR A 235 7.67 -10.35 14.21
N LEU A 236 8.70 -9.56 14.53
CA LEU A 236 9.34 -8.57 13.64
C LEU A 236 10.43 -9.20 12.75
N ASP A 237 10.55 -10.52 12.73
CA ASP A 237 11.55 -11.30 11.98
C ASP A 237 11.07 -11.69 10.58
N LYS A 238 9.97 -11.10 10.12
CA LYS A 238 9.29 -11.42 8.87
C LYS A 238 9.43 -10.30 7.86
N THR A 239 9.55 -10.67 6.59
CA THR A 239 9.65 -9.73 5.48
C THR A 239 8.27 -9.08 5.24
N PRO A 240 8.15 -7.74 5.29
CA PRO A 240 6.87 -7.06 5.09
C PRO A 240 6.35 -7.21 3.65
N VAL A 241 5.08 -7.55 3.48
CA VAL A 241 4.48 -7.71 2.13
C VAL A 241 4.51 -6.41 1.31
N LEU A 242 4.36 -5.25 1.96
CA LEU A 242 4.50 -3.94 1.30
C LEU A 242 5.95 -3.64 0.89
N TRP A 243 6.92 -4.16 1.64
CA TRP A 243 8.33 -4.08 1.26
C TRP A 243 8.61 -4.93 0.01
N VAL A 244 8.06 -6.15 -0.04
CA VAL A 244 8.16 -7.01 -1.24
C VAL A 244 7.56 -6.32 -2.45
N LEU A 245 6.37 -5.72 -2.33
CA LEU A 245 5.74 -4.98 -3.43
C LEU A 245 6.59 -3.79 -3.88
N GLY A 246 7.19 -3.05 -2.95
CA GLY A 246 8.11 -1.96 -3.28
C GLY A 246 9.37 -2.44 -4.02
N GLN A 247 9.91 -3.61 -3.67
CA GLN A 247 11.01 -4.24 -4.41
C GLN A 247 10.60 -4.65 -5.83
N VAL A 248 9.41 -5.22 -6.00
CA VAL A 248 8.87 -5.52 -7.34
C VAL A 248 8.78 -4.24 -8.17
N ALA A 249 8.24 -3.15 -7.61
CA ALA A 249 8.16 -1.87 -8.30
C ALA A 249 9.56 -1.34 -8.69
N SER A 250 10.55 -1.46 -7.80
CA SER A 250 11.95 -1.09 -8.09
C SER A 250 12.55 -1.95 -9.21
N ILE A 251 12.29 -3.26 -9.24
CA ILE A 251 12.75 -4.15 -10.31
C ILE A 251 12.12 -3.75 -11.64
N LEU A 252 10.80 -3.57 -11.68
CA LEU A 252 10.08 -3.14 -12.89
C LEU A 252 10.61 -1.80 -13.39
N GLN A 253 10.90 -0.85 -12.49
CA GLN A 253 11.48 0.44 -12.87
C GLN A 253 12.89 0.28 -13.45
N ARG A 254 13.75 -0.54 -12.85
CA ARG A 254 15.11 -0.81 -13.36
C ARG A 254 15.13 -1.53 -14.71
N GLN A 255 14.07 -2.28 -15.00
CA GLN A 255 13.90 -2.99 -16.26
C GLN A 255 13.18 -2.14 -17.33
N ASP A 256 12.81 -0.90 -17.02
CA ASP A 256 11.99 -0.02 -17.87
C ASP A 256 10.65 -0.65 -18.28
N ARG A 257 10.01 -1.35 -17.33
CA ARG A 257 8.75 -2.11 -17.51
C ARG A 257 7.57 -1.52 -16.76
N VAL A 258 7.69 -0.29 -16.26
CA VAL A 258 6.60 0.42 -15.60
C VAL A 258 5.76 1.10 -16.69
N PRO A 259 4.46 0.76 -16.83
CA PRO A 259 3.56 1.45 -17.74
C PRO A 259 3.45 2.94 -17.42
N GLU A 260 3.14 3.73 -18.44
CA GLU A 260 2.91 5.17 -18.30
C GLU A 260 1.67 5.46 -17.45
N LEU A 261 1.61 6.70 -16.95
CA LEU A 261 0.43 7.18 -16.23
C LEU A 261 -0.72 7.46 -17.22
N PRO A 262 -1.99 7.30 -16.80
CA PRO A 262 -2.40 6.78 -15.51
C PRO A 262 -2.22 5.26 -15.44
N LEU A 263 -1.77 4.77 -14.28
CA LEU A 263 -1.48 3.35 -14.06
C LEU A 263 -2.32 2.76 -12.94
N MET A 264 -2.57 1.46 -13.01
CA MET A 264 -3.18 0.67 -11.95
C MET A 264 -2.33 -0.58 -11.67
N CYS A 265 -2.01 -0.79 -10.40
CA CYS A 265 -1.42 -2.00 -9.85
C CYS A 265 -2.50 -2.78 -9.12
N ASN A 266 -2.70 -4.05 -9.45
CA ASN A 266 -3.52 -4.99 -8.69
C ASN A 266 -2.61 -6.10 -8.18
N CYS A 267 -2.59 -6.34 -6.87
CA CYS A 267 -1.80 -7.42 -6.29
C CYS A 267 -2.54 -8.16 -5.17
N SER A 268 -2.33 -9.47 -5.15
CA SER A 268 -2.79 -10.41 -4.12
C SER A 268 -1.58 -10.89 -3.32
N PHE A 269 -1.81 -11.08 -2.03
CA PHE A 269 -0.83 -11.65 -1.12
C PHE A 269 -1.37 -13.00 -0.65
N GLU A 270 -0.54 -14.03 -0.79
CA GLU A 270 -0.92 -15.37 -0.33
C GLU A 270 -1.00 -15.42 1.20
N ASP A 271 -1.82 -16.31 1.72
CA ASP A 271 -2.11 -16.41 3.17
C ASP A 271 -0.84 -16.64 4.00
N ASP A 272 0.12 -17.40 3.45
CA ASP A 272 1.42 -17.71 4.06
C ASP A 272 2.52 -16.68 3.76
N ALA A 273 2.25 -15.67 2.92
CA ALA A 273 3.22 -14.63 2.55
C ALA A 273 3.73 -13.85 3.77
N ALA A 274 2.90 -13.71 4.82
CA ALA A 274 3.27 -13.11 6.09
C ALA A 274 4.22 -13.98 6.94
N ALA A 275 4.70 -15.13 6.44
CA ALA A 275 5.59 -16.04 7.16
C ALA A 275 7.04 -16.03 6.65
N VAL A 276 7.37 -15.33 5.56
CA VAL A 276 8.72 -15.36 4.99
C VAL A 276 9.74 -14.71 5.96
N PRO A 277 10.74 -15.46 6.46
CA PRO A 277 11.75 -14.91 7.36
C PRO A 277 12.63 -13.87 6.67
N VAL A 278 13.06 -12.85 7.41
CA VAL A 278 14.08 -11.88 6.97
C VAL A 278 15.35 -12.59 6.54
N GLY A 279 15.99 -12.10 5.48
CA GLY A 279 17.19 -12.70 4.88
C GLY A 279 16.91 -13.82 3.88
N THR A 280 15.66 -14.32 3.82
CA THR A 280 15.27 -15.34 2.83
C THR A 280 15.29 -14.76 1.42
N SER A 281 15.83 -15.52 0.47
CA SER A 281 15.84 -15.15 -0.93
C SER A 281 14.46 -15.36 -1.56
N LEU A 282 13.97 -14.34 -2.26
CA LEU A 282 12.71 -14.32 -2.99
C LEU A 282 13.01 -14.21 -4.48
N ALA A 283 12.42 -15.11 -5.27
CA ALA A 283 12.47 -15.05 -6.72
C ALA A 283 11.32 -14.18 -7.23
N VAL A 284 11.65 -13.13 -7.97
CA VAL A 284 10.69 -12.21 -8.60
C VAL A 284 10.70 -12.47 -10.09
N GLU A 285 9.59 -12.96 -10.61
CA GLU A 285 9.36 -13.19 -12.04
C GLU A 285 8.53 -12.03 -12.60
N THR A 286 8.95 -11.46 -13.72
CA THR A 286 8.25 -10.34 -14.37
C THR A 286 8.07 -10.61 -15.86
N ALA A 287 6.87 -10.38 -16.38
CA ALA A 287 6.54 -10.54 -17.80
C ALA A 287 5.75 -9.31 -18.27
N VAL A 288 5.83 -8.98 -19.56
CA VAL A 288 5.12 -7.84 -20.15
C VAL A 288 4.24 -8.27 -21.32
N SER A 289 3.25 -7.46 -21.68
CA SER A 289 2.51 -7.61 -22.93
C SER A 289 3.39 -7.33 -24.15
N ALA A 290 2.96 -7.82 -25.31
CA ALA A 290 3.65 -7.55 -26.57
C ALA A 290 3.59 -6.05 -26.92
N GLU A 291 4.62 -5.53 -27.59
CA GLU A 291 4.79 -4.09 -27.87
C GLU A 291 3.65 -3.45 -28.69
N GLU A 292 2.83 -4.24 -29.38
CA GLU A 292 1.76 -3.76 -30.27
C GLU A 292 0.41 -3.53 -29.56
N GLU A 293 0.29 -3.79 -28.25
CA GLU A 293 -0.97 -3.62 -27.53
C GLU A 293 -1.19 -2.18 -27.02
N THR A 294 -2.41 -1.68 -27.18
CA THR A 294 -2.83 -0.35 -26.69
C THR A 294 -2.79 -0.23 -25.15
N VAL A 295 -2.79 -1.36 -24.44
CA VAL A 295 -2.67 -1.43 -22.98
C VAL A 295 -1.36 -2.12 -22.65
N LYS A 296 -0.40 -1.36 -22.12
CA LYS A 296 0.86 -1.93 -21.63
C LYS A 296 0.60 -2.61 -20.29
N ILE A 297 0.85 -3.91 -20.21
CA ILE A 297 0.68 -4.72 -18.99
C ILE A 297 2.02 -5.29 -18.57
N ALA A 298 2.34 -5.19 -17.29
CA ALA A 298 3.47 -5.86 -16.65
C ALA A 298 2.93 -6.75 -15.52
N ARG A 299 3.04 -8.06 -15.71
CA ARG A 299 2.73 -9.08 -14.71
C ARG A 299 3.95 -9.32 -13.83
N PHE A 300 3.73 -9.57 -12.55
CA PHE A 300 4.76 -10.02 -11.64
C PHE A 300 4.26 -11.14 -10.72
N SER A 301 5.18 -12.02 -10.33
CA SER A 301 4.97 -13.03 -9.30
C SER A 301 6.22 -13.16 -8.43
N VAL A 302 6.01 -13.38 -7.14
CA VAL A 302 7.09 -13.52 -6.15
C VAL A 302 6.93 -14.85 -5.44
N LYS A 303 8.04 -15.62 -5.40
CA LYS A 303 8.10 -16.94 -4.78
C LYS A 303 9.20 -17.02 -3.74
N SER A 304 8.96 -17.79 -2.69
CA SER A 304 9.98 -18.23 -1.73
C SER A 304 10.13 -19.74 -1.84
N GLY A 305 11.20 -20.19 -2.52
CA GLY A 305 11.33 -21.60 -2.89
C GLY A 305 10.21 -22.01 -3.84
N GLN A 306 9.31 -22.88 -3.37
CA GLN A 306 8.14 -23.37 -4.13
C GLN A 306 6.82 -22.67 -3.72
N ALA A 307 6.83 -21.86 -2.66
CA ALA A 307 5.63 -21.19 -2.18
C ALA A 307 5.45 -19.85 -2.87
N ASP A 308 4.24 -19.58 -3.37
CA ASP A 308 3.85 -18.26 -3.87
C ASP A 308 3.68 -17.31 -2.67
N VAL A 309 4.23 -16.11 -2.81
CA VAL A 309 4.17 -15.05 -1.79
C VAL A 309 3.24 -13.94 -2.26
N MET A 310 3.33 -13.59 -3.55
CA MET A 310 2.57 -12.49 -4.13
C MET A 310 2.45 -12.69 -5.62
N HIS A 311 1.33 -12.27 -6.18
CA HIS A 311 1.19 -12.09 -7.62
C HIS A 311 0.40 -10.82 -7.90
N GLY A 312 0.61 -10.26 -9.08
CA GLY A 312 -0.09 -9.07 -9.48
C GLY A 312 0.21 -8.65 -10.90
N LEU A 313 -0.47 -7.58 -11.30
CA LEU A 313 -0.27 -6.92 -12.57
C LEU A 313 -0.25 -5.41 -12.38
N LEU A 314 0.48 -4.77 -13.27
CA LEU A 314 0.57 -3.34 -13.46
C LEU A 314 0.11 -3.05 -14.87
N ARG A 315 -0.75 -2.05 -15.06
CA ARG A 315 -1.28 -1.71 -16.39
C ARG A 315 -1.56 -0.23 -16.53
N THR A 316 -1.60 0.25 -17.77
CA THR A 316 -2.24 1.54 -18.04
C THR A 316 -3.76 1.42 -17.80
N VAL A 317 -4.35 2.48 -17.27
CA VAL A 317 -5.80 2.66 -17.27
C VAL A 317 -6.16 3.50 -18.48
N GLY A 318 -7.16 3.08 -19.27
CA GLY A 318 -7.60 3.77 -20.49
C GLY A 318 -8.30 5.10 -20.24
N TRP A 319 -7.92 5.82 -19.19
CA TRP A 319 -8.39 7.16 -18.88
C TRP A 319 -7.41 8.14 -19.49
N THR A 320 -7.84 8.88 -20.51
CA THR A 320 -7.06 9.99 -21.05
C THR A 320 -7.16 11.17 -20.08
N PHE A 321 -6.09 11.47 -19.35
CA PHE A 321 -5.97 12.73 -18.62
C PHE A 321 -5.61 13.81 -19.64
N VAL A 322 -6.53 14.75 -19.91
CA VAL A 322 -6.22 15.91 -20.75
C VAL A 322 -5.51 16.92 -19.87
N THR A 323 -4.21 17.12 -20.12
CA THR A 323 -3.43 18.14 -19.41
C THR A 323 -4.00 19.52 -19.75
N PRO A 324 -4.10 20.47 -18.80
CA PRO A 324 -4.65 21.81 -19.08
C PRO A 324 -3.96 22.53 -20.25
N GLU A 325 -2.69 22.22 -20.53
CA GLU A 325 -1.92 22.75 -21.67
C GLU A 325 -2.49 22.33 -23.03
N GLU A 326 -3.14 21.16 -23.14
CA GLU A 326 -3.77 20.68 -24.37
C GLU A 326 -5.16 21.30 -24.59
N SER A 327 -5.83 21.73 -23.52
CA SER A 327 -7.11 22.45 -23.60
C SER A 327 -6.97 23.94 -23.97
N GLY A 328 -5.74 24.49 -23.98
CA GLY A 328 -5.45 25.85 -24.44
C GLY A 328 -5.17 25.99 -25.94
N ALA A 329 -5.18 24.87 -26.68
CA ALA A 329 -4.89 24.83 -28.11
C ALA A 329 -6.14 24.58 -28.99
N GLN A 330 -7.34 24.85 -28.48
CA GLN A 330 -8.58 24.89 -29.27
C GLN A 330 -9.25 26.26 -29.23
#